data_AF-A0A0F9BN85-F1
#
_entry.id   AF-A0A0F9BN85-F1
#
_cell.length_a   1.000
_cell.length_b   1.000
_cell.length_c   1.000
_cell.angle_alpha   90.00
_cell.angle_beta   90.00
_cell.angle_gamma   90.00
#
_symmetry.space_group_name_H-M   'P 1'
#
loop_
_entity.id
_entity.type
_entity.pdbx_description
1 polymer ?
#
loop_
_entity_poly.entity_id
_entity_poly.type
_entity_poly.pdbx_seq_one_letter_code
_entity_poly.pdbx_strand_id
1 'polypeptide(L)'
;MTIQPKIKPCIVTNCNKLRKTADIYCSMHRARLVRTRRLDKKQPYERLSERIFINLDNGCWKYIGFINKDGYGRFRVNGKKTLAHRFMYLIVFGAIPNELLVCHKCDNPKCVNPNHLFLGTDKDNVRDSINKKRWRHTVVYYERI
;
A
#
# COMPACT_ATOMS: atom_id res chain seq x y z
N MET A 1 -11.98 49.85 -18.80
CA MET A 1 -11.70 48.61 -19.57
C MET A 1 -11.17 47.54 -18.61
N THR A 2 -11.98 46.53 -18.27
CA THR A 2 -11.57 45.45 -17.37
C THR A 2 -10.64 44.49 -18.09
N ILE A 3 -9.36 44.46 -17.71
CA ILE A 3 -8.38 43.49 -18.20
C ILE A 3 -8.77 42.13 -17.61
N GLN A 4 -9.39 41.27 -18.43
CA GLN A 4 -9.62 39.87 -18.07
C GLN A 4 -8.26 39.20 -17.85
N PRO A 5 -8.03 38.49 -16.73
CA PRO A 5 -6.75 37.85 -16.47
C PRO A 5 -6.44 36.84 -17.58
N LYS A 6 -5.22 36.85 -18.13
CA LYS A 6 -4.76 35.86 -19.11
C LYS A 6 -4.56 34.52 -18.41
N ILE A 7 -5.61 33.71 -18.39
CA ILE A 7 -5.60 32.38 -17.82
C ILE A 7 -4.96 31.40 -18.81
N LYS A 8 -3.95 30.63 -18.39
CA LYS A 8 -3.23 29.66 -19.24
C LYS A 8 -3.21 28.26 -18.59
N PRO A 9 -3.10 27.17 -19.36
CA PRO A 9 -2.99 25.83 -18.79
C PRO A 9 -1.67 25.63 -18.04
N CYS A 10 -1.69 24.73 -17.05
CA CYS A 10 -0.49 24.27 -16.35
C CYS A 10 0.32 23.32 -17.23
N ILE A 11 1.66 23.43 -17.21
CA ILE A 11 2.55 22.57 -18.01
C ILE A 11 2.72 21.13 -17.47
N VAL A 12 2.29 20.86 -16.23
CA VAL A 12 2.44 19.52 -15.65
C VAL A 12 1.52 18.55 -16.37
N THR A 13 2.08 17.45 -16.88
CA THR A 13 1.34 16.37 -17.57
C THR A 13 0.16 15.90 -16.74
N ASN A 14 -0.99 15.68 -17.39
CA ASN A 14 -2.25 15.28 -16.77
C ASN A 14 -2.81 16.29 -15.74
N CYS A 15 -2.45 17.58 -15.86
CA CYS A 15 -3.03 18.65 -15.07
C CYS A 15 -3.98 19.53 -15.89
N ASN A 16 -5.27 19.50 -15.54
CA ASN A 16 -6.28 20.34 -16.21
C ASN A 16 -6.47 21.70 -15.49
N LYS A 17 -5.60 22.05 -14.54
CA LYS A 17 -5.72 23.30 -13.79
C LYS A 17 -5.13 24.46 -14.57
N LEU A 18 -5.83 25.59 -14.47
CA LEU A 18 -5.39 26.84 -15.04
C LEU A 18 -4.49 27.62 -14.07
N ARG A 19 -3.61 28.45 -14.61
CA ARG A 19 -2.71 29.36 -13.87
C ARG A 19 -3.19 30.80 -13.99
N LYS A 20 -3.15 31.52 -12.88
CA LYS A 20 -3.53 32.94 -12.76
C LYS A 20 -2.31 33.88 -12.67
N THR A 21 -1.11 33.33 -12.53
CA THR A 21 0.16 34.06 -12.34
C THR A 21 1.07 33.92 -13.58
N ALA A 22 2.15 34.71 -13.63
CA ALA A 22 3.18 34.59 -14.67
C ALA A 22 3.87 33.20 -14.67
N ASP A 23 3.82 32.48 -13.54
CA ASP A 23 4.35 31.12 -13.37
C ASP A 23 3.74 30.14 -14.38
N ILE A 24 4.54 29.19 -14.89
CA ILE A 24 4.13 28.12 -15.79
C ILE A 24 3.34 26.99 -15.08
N TYR A 25 3.34 26.98 -13.75
CA TYR A 25 2.60 26.02 -12.93
C TYR A 25 1.29 26.61 -12.38
N CYS A 26 0.27 25.77 -12.16
CA CYS A 26 -0.88 26.17 -11.35
C CYS A 26 -0.47 26.39 -9.89
N SER A 27 -1.25 27.15 -9.12
CA SER A 27 -0.93 27.48 -7.72
C SER A 27 -0.65 26.24 -6.85
N MET A 28 -1.38 25.16 -7.09
CA MET A 28 -1.20 23.87 -6.42
C MET A 28 0.15 23.21 -6.71
N HIS A 29 0.61 23.25 -7.97
CA HIS A 29 1.89 22.67 -8.36
C HIS A 29 3.06 23.54 -7.92
N ARG A 30 2.92 24.87 -7.97
CA ARG A 30 3.92 25.77 -7.41
C ARG A 30 4.11 25.55 -5.90
N ALA A 31 3.01 25.52 -5.14
CA ALA A 31 3.07 25.25 -3.70
C ALA A 31 3.67 23.87 -3.38
N ARG A 32 3.37 22.84 -4.18
CA ARG A 32 3.96 21.51 -4.00
C ARG A 32 5.47 21.49 -4.29
N LEU A 33 5.89 22.14 -5.36
CA LEU A 33 7.31 22.24 -5.73
C LEU A 33 8.11 22.87 -4.61
N VAL A 34 7.62 23.99 -4.04
CA VAL A 34 8.28 24.66 -2.92
C VAL A 34 8.35 23.76 -1.68
N ARG A 35 7.25 23.10 -1.31
CA ARG A 35 7.18 22.28 -0.08
C ARG A 35 7.93 20.96 -0.16
N THR A 36 7.94 20.32 -1.33
CA THR A 36 8.35 18.90 -1.46
C THR A 36 9.44 18.67 -2.50
N ARG A 37 9.85 19.72 -3.23
CA ARG A 37 10.75 19.65 -4.38
C ARG A 37 10.25 18.72 -5.50
N ARG A 38 8.93 18.54 -5.61
CA ARG A 38 8.26 17.74 -6.65
C ARG A 38 7.08 18.50 -7.24
N LEU A 39 6.86 18.37 -8.55
CA LEU A 39 5.73 18.98 -9.25
C LEU A 39 4.47 18.13 -9.08
N ASP A 40 4.59 16.85 -9.35
CA ASP A 40 3.54 15.85 -9.26
C ASP A 40 3.54 15.16 -7.89
N LYS A 41 2.42 14.50 -7.59
CA LYS A 41 2.28 13.67 -6.40
C LYS A 41 2.58 12.24 -6.82
N LYS A 42 3.67 11.67 -6.28
CA LYS A 42 3.97 10.24 -6.47
C LYS A 42 2.75 9.38 -6.15
N GLN A 43 2.44 8.51 -7.09
CA GLN A 43 1.34 7.58 -6.98
C GLN A 43 1.65 6.54 -5.90
N PRO A 44 0.62 5.93 -5.29
CA PRO A 44 0.83 4.94 -4.25
C PRO A 44 1.66 3.73 -4.69
N TYR A 45 1.55 3.26 -5.93
CA TYR A 45 2.34 2.12 -6.41
C TYR A 45 3.84 2.44 -6.50
N GLU A 46 4.21 3.65 -6.95
CA GLU A 46 5.62 4.09 -7.00
C GLU A 46 6.24 4.14 -5.61
N ARG A 47 5.47 4.66 -4.64
CA ARG A 47 5.91 4.69 -3.24
C ARG A 47 6.02 3.28 -2.64
N LEU A 48 5.23 2.32 -3.10
CA LEU A 48 5.32 0.93 -2.65
C LEU A 48 6.58 0.28 -3.24
N SER A 49 6.82 0.40 -4.54
CA SER A 49 7.94 -0.24 -5.24
C SER A 49 9.30 0.22 -4.70
N GLU A 50 9.44 1.50 -4.36
CA GLU A 50 10.63 2.05 -3.69
C GLU A 50 10.95 1.42 -2.33
N ARG A 51 10.01 0.65 -1.76
CA ARG A 51 10.14 0.00 -0.44
C ARG A 51 10.11 -1.51 -0.55
N ILE A 52 10.48 -2.07 -1.69
CA ILE A 52 10.58 -3.51 -1.90
C ILE A 52 12.04 -3.91 -2.08
N PHE A 53 12.46 -4.86 -1.27
CA PHE A 53 13.72 -5.59 -1.43
C PHE A 53 13.43 -7.03 -1.87
N ILE A 54 13.99 -7.47 -2.99
CA ILE A 54 13.78 -8.83 -3.50
C ILE A 54 14.80 -9.77 -2.87
N ASN A 55 14.33 -10.76 -2.11
CA ASN A 55 15.14 -11.85 -1.63
C ASN A 55 15.13 -12.96 -2.70
N LEU A 56 16.30 -13.29 -3.24
CA LEU A 56 16.44 -14.28 -4.31
C LEU A 56 16.40 -15.72 -3.79
N ASP A 57 16.79 -15.97 -2.54
CA ASP A 57 16.86 -17.31 -1.96
C ASP A 57 15.47 -17.95 -1.79
N ASN A 58 14.47 -17.14 -1.42
CA ASN A 58 13.11 -17.61 -1.18
C ASN A 58 12.05 -16.91 -2.04
N GLY A 59 12.47 -16.06 -2.99
CA GLY A 59 11.57 -15.31 -3.88
C GLY A 59 10.68 -14.26 -3.18
N CYS A 60 10.85 -13.99 -1.88
CA CYS A 60 10.03 -13.00 -1.18
C CYS A 60 10.39 -11.58 -1.59
N TRP A 61 9.36 -10.76 -1.80
CA TRP A 61 9.51 -9.32 -1.97
C TRP A 61 9.29 -8.67 -0.61
N LYS A 62 10.38 -8.42 0.12
CA LYS A 62 10.34 -7.89 1.49
C LYS A 62 10.02 -6.40 1.47
N TYR A 63 8.93 -6.02 2.12
CA TYR A 63 8.64 -4.62 2.38
C TYR A 63 9.58 -4.07 3.47
N ILE A 64 10.28 -2.98 3.17
CA ILE A 64 11.28 -2.34 4.06
C ILE A 64 10.79 -1.04 4.71
N GLY A 65 9.49 -0.72 4.58
CA GLY A 65 8.88 0.42 5.28
C GLY A 65 8.50 0.10 6.73
N PHE A 66 7.54 0.86 7.28
CA PHE A 66 7.04 0.64 8.64
C PHE A 66 6.41 -0.74 8.79
N ILE A 67 6.85 -1.48 9.82
CA ILE A 67 6.32 -2.78 10.20
C ILE A 67 5.55 -2.63 11.52
N ASN A 68 4.32 -3.16 11.61
CA ASN A 68 3.57 -3.15 12.86
C ASN A 68 4.05 -4.22 13.85
N LYS A 69 3.54 -4.19 15.09
CA LYS A 69 3.83 -5.18 16.14
C LYS A 69 3.55 -6.63 15.72
N ASP A 70 2.61 -6.83 14.81
CA ASP A 70 2.21 -8.15 14.30
C ASP A 70 3.07 -8.63 13.10
N GLY A 71 4.12 -7.88 12.75
CA GLY A 71 5.08 -8.23 11.70
C GLY A 71 4.72 -7.81 10.28
N TYR A 72 3.53 -7.25 10.06
CA TYR A 72 3.04 -6.82 8.74
C TYR A 72 3.51 -5.42 8.36
N GLY A 73 3.84 -5.25 7.08
CA GLY A 73 4.09 -3.94 6.49
C GLY A 73 2.83 -3.06 6.51
N ARG A 74 2.94 -1.84 7.04
CA ARG A 74 1.90 -0.81 6.94
C ARG A 74 2.24 0.19 5.86
N PHE A 75 1.21 0.55 5.09
CA PHE A 75 1.31 1.48 3.98
C PHE A 75 0.18 2.50 4.02
N ARG A 76 0.41 3.71 3.49
CA ARG A 76 -0.62 4.74 3.34
C ARG A 76 -0.99 4.93 1.89
N VAL A 77 -2.28 4.87 1.58
CA VAL A 77 -2.86 5.09 0.25
C VAL A 77 -3.92 6.18 0.39
N ASN A 78 -3.75 7.30 -0.33
CA ASN A 78 -4.69 8.43 -0.30
C ASN A 78 -5.11 8.86 1.13
N GLY A 79 -4.14 8.93 2.04
CA GLY A 79 -4.35 9.33 3.44
C GLY A 79 -4.77 8.19 4.38
N LYS A 80 -5.36 7.12 3.86
CA LYS A 80 -5.83 5.95 4.62
C LYS A 80 -4.70 4.95 4.87
N LYS A 81 -4.70 4.31 6.04
CA LYS A 81 -3.76 3.24 6.40
C LYS A 81 -4.27 1.91 5.84
N THR A 82 -3.38 1.10 5.28
CA THR A 82 -3.65 -0.27 4.80
C THR A 82 -2.42 -1.17 5.05
N LEU A 83 -2.55 -2.47 4.80
CA LEU A 83 -1.43 -3.40 4.81
C LEU A 83 -0.74 -3.38 3.44
N ALA A 84 0.59 -3.45 3.43
CA ALA A 84 1.38 -3.37 2.20
C ALA A 84 1.06 -4.52 1.24
N HIS A 85 0.93 -5.76 1.75
CA HIS A 85 0.58 -6.92 0.93
C HIS A 85 -0.85 -6.83 0.37
N ARG A 86 -1.82 -6.31 1.15
CA ARG A 86 -3.19 -6.08 0.66
C ARG A 86 -3.22 -5.04 -0.45
N PHE A 87 -2.41 -3.99 -0.33
CA PHE A 87 -2.30 -3.00 -1.39
C PHE A 87 -1.63 -3.58 -2.65
N MET A 88 -0.60 -4.42 -2.51
CA MET A 88 -0.05 -5.15 -3.66
C MET A 88 -1.11 -6.03 -4.33
N TYR A 89 -1.84 -6.83 -3.55
CA TYR A 89 -2.91 -7.67 -4.08
C TYR A 89 -3.92 -6.85 -4.87
N LEU A 90 -4.36 -5.72 -4.31
CA LEU A 90 -5.33 -4.82 -4.94
C LEU A 90 -4.85 -4.29 -6.30
N ILE A 91 -3.58 -3.93 -6.43
CA ILE A 91 -3.07 -3.36 -7.69
C ILE A 91 -2.77 -4.42 -8.75
N VAL A 92 -2.49 -5.67 -8.37
CA VAL A 92 -2.14 -6.77 -9.29
C VAL A 92 -3.37 -7.58 -9.70
N PHE A 93 -4.24 -7.91 -8.74
CA PHE A 93 -5.38 -8.81 -8.94
C PHE A 93 -6.74 -8.11 -8.87
N GLY A 94 -6.78 -6.86 -8.40
CA GLY A 94 -8.01 -6.09 -8.28
C GLY A 94 -8.72 -6.26 -6.94
N ALA A 95 -10.04 -6.10 -6.94
CA ALA A 95 -10.84 -5.98 -5.73
C ALA A 95 -10.67 -7.20 -4.80
N ILE A 96 -10.60 -6.93 -3.50
CA ILE A 96 -10.66 -7.96 -2.46
C ILE A 96 -12.13 -8.05 -2.05
N PRO A 97 -12.83 -9.18 -2.31
CA PRO A 97 -14.21 -9.35 -1.90
C PRO A 97 -14.38 -9.18 -0.39
N ASN A 98 -15.56 -8.74 0.03
CA ASN A 98 -15.92 -8.71 1.45
C ASN A 98 -15.77 -10.12 2.05
N GLU A 99 -15.44 -10.20 3.34
CA GLU A 99 -15.18 -11.47 4.07
C GLU A 99 -13.91 -12.24 3.66
N LEU A 100 -13.16 -11.81 2.64
CA LEU A 100 -11.89 -12.45 2.26
C LEU A 100 -10.68 -11.67 2.78
N LEU A 101 -9.69 -12.45 3.25
CA LEU A 101 -8.38 -11.98 3.65
C LEU A 101 -7.35 -12.26 2.55
N VAL A 102 -6.34 -11.41 2.48
CA VAL A 102 -5.14 -11.68 1.67
C VAL A 102 -4.14 -12.42 2.54
N CYS A 103 -3.92 -13.69 2.25
CA CYS A 103 -3.06 -14.60 2.99
C CYS A 103 -1.71 -14.82 2.27
N HIS A 104 -0.70 -15.28 3.02
CA HIS A 104 0.64 -15.56 2.51
C HIS A 104 0.88 -17.06 2.36
N LYS A 105 1.45 -17.49 1.22
CA LYS A 105 1.96 -18.86 1.02
C LYS A 105 3.29 -19.10 1.74
N CYS A 106 4.11 -18.04 1.84
CA CYS A 106 5.50 -18.09 2.31
C CYS A 106 5.68 -17.84 3.82
N ASP A 107 4.59 -17.69 4.58
CA ASP A 107 4.58 -17.42 6.02
C ASP A 107 5.46 -16.23 6.47
N ASN A 108 5.72 -15.28 5.57
CA ASN A 108 6.48 -14.06 5.83
C ASN A 108 5.56 -12.83 5.79
N PRO A 109 5.15 -12.27 6.94
CA PRO A 109 4.25 -11.11 7.01
C PRO A 109 4.76 -9.85 6.30
N LYS A 110 6.07 -9.74 6.06
CA LYS A 110 6.72 -8.63 5.35
C LYS A 110 6.69 -8.83 3.83
N CYS A 111 6.35 -10.01 3.34
CA CYS A 111 6.33 -10.31 1.92
C CYS A 111 5.15 -9.62 1.24
N VAL A 112 5.42 -8.99 0.09
CA VAL A 112 4.44 -8.39 -0.80
C VAL A 112 4.54 -8.96 -2.21
N ASN A 113 5.16 -10.13 -2.41
CA ASN A 113 5.24 -10.75 -3.73
C ASN A 113 3.82 -11.23 -4.12
N PRO A 114 3.20 -10.74 -5.21
CA PRO A 114 1.85 -11.14 -5.60
C PRO A 114 1.69 -12.65 -5.78
N ASN A 115 2.72 -13.35 -6.26
CA ASN A 115 2.67 -14.81 -6.45
C ASN A 115 2.60 -15.58 -5.12
N HIS A 116 3.04 -14.95 -4.02
CA HIS A 116 2.97 -15.49 -2.67
C HIS A 116 1.69 -15.09 -1.94
N LEU A 117 0.78 -14.35 -2.57
CA LEU A 117 -0.49 -13.92 -1.99
C LEU A 117 -1.66 -14.72 -2.59
N PHE A 118 -2.70 -14.92 -1.79
CA PHE A 118 -3.96 -15.52 -2.23
C PHE A 118 -5.12 -15.02 -1.36
N LEU A 119 -6.36 -15.19 -1.83
CA LEU A 119 -7.55 -14.91 -1.03
C LEU A 119 -7.95 -16.15 -0.24
N GLY A 120 -8.26 -15.98 1.04
CA GLY A 120 -8.80 -17.04 1.88
C GLY A 120 -9.86 -16.48 2.83
N THR A 121 -10.73 -17.34 3.33
CA THR A 121 -11.65 -16.98 4.41
C THR A 121 -10.91 -16.97 5.75
N ASP A 122 -11.51 -16.37 6.78
CA ASP A 122 -10.99 -16.47 8.16
C ASP A 122 -10.82 -17.92 8.61
N LYS A 123 -11.75 -18.80 8.22
CA LYS A 123 -11.69 -20.24 8.51
C LYS A 123 -10.49 -20.90 7.82
N ASP A 124 -10.21 -20.54 6.57
CA ASP A 124 -9.06 -21.05 5.83
C ASP A 124 -7.75 -20.57 6.46
N ASN A 125 -7.69 -19.30 6.88
CA ASN A 125 -6.51 -18.73 7.52
C ASN A 125 -6.23 -19.36 8.90
N VAL A 126 -7.28 -19.62 9.70
CA VAL A 126 -7.14 -20.35 10.97
C VAL A 126 -6.72 -21.79 10.74
N ARG A 127 -7.34 -22.50 9.78
CA ARG A 127 -6.96 -23.87 9.41
C ARG A 127 -5.51 -23.95 8.95
N ASP A 128 -5.05 -23.03 8.11
CA ASP A 128 -3.64 -22.94 7.68
C ASP A 128 -2.70 -22.71 8.88
N SER A 129 -3.09 -21.83 9.81
CA SER A 129 -2.32 -21.58 11.04
C SER A 129 -2.23 -22.82 11.93
N ILE A 130 -3.31 -23.58 12.08
CA ILE A 130 -3.34 -24.84 12.84
C ILE A 130 -2.46 -25.89 12.16
N ASN A 131 -2.63 -26.10 10.86
CA ASN A 131 -1.86 -27.08 10.08
C ASN A 131 -0.36 -26.80 10.15
N LYS A 132 0.03 -25.53 10.15
CA LYS A 132 1.42 -25.08 10.27
C LYS A 132 1.90 -24.95 11.72
N LYS A 133 1.12 -25.42 12.70
CA LYS A 133 1.42 -25.37 14.16
C LYS A 133 1.74 -23.95 14.67
N ARG A 134 1.18 -22.93 14.01
CA ARG A 134 1.29 -21.51 14.38
C ARG A 134 0.17 -21.05 15.32
N TRP A 135 -0.80 -21.91 15.59
CA TRP A 135 -1.90 -21.62 16.51
C TRP A 135 -1.47 -21.89 17.96
N ARG A 136 -1.31 -20.82 18.75
CA ARG A 136 -1.02 -20.92 20.18
C ARG A 136 -2.32 -21.00 20.96
N HIS A 137 -2.72 -22.20 21.35
CA HIS A 137 -3.77 -22.38 22.36
C HIS A 137 -3.12 -22.62 23.71
N THR A 138 -3.43 -21.80 24.70
CA THR A 138 -3.14 -22.13 26.10
C THR A 138 -4.05 -23.28 26.47
N VAL A 139 -3.50 -24.48 26.67
CA VAL A 139 -4.26 -25.61 27.20
C VAL A 139 -4.41 -25.35 28.70
N VAL A 140 -5.56 -24.82 29.11
CA VAL A 140 -5.92 -24.80 30.54
C VAL A 140 -6.53 -26.17 30.83
N TYR A 141 -5.74 -27.06 31.45
CA TYR A 141 -6.28 -28.30 31.99
C TYR A 141 -7.18 -27.93 33.18
N TYR A 142 -8.48 -28.17 33.06
CA TYR A 142 -9.32 -28.32 34.24
C TYR A 142 -9.28 -29.78 34.63
N GLU A 143 -8.65 -30.07 35.77
CA GLU A 143 -8.77 -31.36 36.43
C GLU A 143 -10.25 -31.60 36.76
N ARG A 144 -10.80 -32.69 36.24
CA ARG A 144 -12.13 -33.18 36.63
C ARG A 144 -11.98 -33.80 38.02
N ILE A 145 -12.53 -33.10 39.02
CA ILE A 145 -12.94 -33.67 40.31
C ILE A 145 -13.96 -34.79 40.12
#